data_AF-A0A9D5V9I1-F1
#
_entry.id   AF-A0A9D5V9I1-F1
#
_cell.length_a   1.000
_cell.length_b   1.000
_cell.length_c   1.000
_cell.angle_alpha   90.00
_cell.angle_beta   90.00
_cell.angle_gamma   90.00
#
_symmetry.space_group_name_H-M   'P 1'
#
loop_
_entity.id
_entity.type
_entity.pdbx_description
1 polymer ?
#
loop_
_entity_poly.entity_id
_entity_poly.type
_entity_poly.pdbx_seq_one_letter_code
_entity_poly.pdbx_strand_id
1 'polypeptide(L)'
;MSKSGCIALSIGFESGSDRVLKFLGKHTTREQNLTAAEICHRYGINIIANYMFGIPTETEEEAWQTVSMMQQIRPYVYLCSFFTPTPGTGLYTYCERKGLLIDRPWEEYSRYPDSEKIKGVDYELMKRALAESQKVRNVLERDDIGTQMERLGVTPKRILLLRSVRNDQFQDAINDFRAVYPDTQLDILVPDRKNNPFTPATTNGEVFTVEDKFFHVNSLTTEQYDRLRQNTYDAVIVTCRKTYHAGYEFPEMIADRLVSGQGGQRMYFNEYRELTRGFVHATQDVA
;
A
#
# COMPACT_ATOMS: atom_id res chain seq x y z
N MET A 1 -10.45 11.83 -13.03
CA MET A 1 -10.38 11.47 -11.59
C MET A 1 -9.03 11.88 -10.99
N SER A 2 -7.90 11.32 -11.43
CA SER A 2 -6.58 11.77 -10.92
C SER A 2 -6.34 13.27 -11.15
N LYS A 3 -6.56 13.78 -12.37
CA LYS A 3 -6.45 15.23 -12.70
C LYS A 3 -7.37 16.15 -11.88
N SER A 4 -8.42 15.63 -11.24
CA SER A 4 -9.33 16.41 -10.39
C SER A 4 -8.96 16.37 -8.90
N GLY A 5 -7.79 15.82 -8.54
CA GLY A 5 -7.33 15.73 -7.15
C GLY A 5 -7.93 14.56 -6.35
N CYS A 6 -8.50 13.55 -7.02
CA CYS A 6 -9.01 12.36 -6.35
C CYS A 6 -7.85 11.53 -5.78
N ILE A 7 -7.82 11.36 -4.45
CA ILE A 7 -6.74 10.65 -3.73
C ILE A 7 -7.06 9.19 -3.41
N ALA A 8 -8.34 8.78 -3.49
CA ALA A 8 -8.79 7.44 -3.13
C ALA A 8 -10.11 7.07 -3.80
N LEU A 9 -10.30 5.78 -4.07
CA LEU A 9 -11.54 5.18 -4.55
C LEU A 9 -11.97 4.01 -3.69
N SER A 10 -13.24 4.06 -3.29
CA SER A 10 -13.93 2.92 -2.69
C SER A 10 -14.55 2.08 -3.80
N ILE A 11 -14.03 0.86 -3.97
CA ILE A 11 -14.40 -0.03 -5.06
C ILE A 11 -15.01 -1.30 -4.46
N GLY A 12 -16.18 -1.68 -4.97
CA GLY A 12 -16.85 -2.95 -4.66
C GLY A 12 -16.33 -4.05 -5.55
N PHE A 13 -15.27 -4.73 -5.10
CA PHE A 13 -14.68 -5.89 -5.78
C PHE A 13 -15.47 -7.17 -5.47
N GLU A 14 -16.05 -7.27 -4.27
CA GLU A 14 -16.94 -8.33 -3.79
C GLU A 14 -16.32 -9.74 -3.71
N SER A 15 -15.91 -10.33 -4.84
CA SER A 15 -15.38 -11.70 -4.92
C SER A 15 -14.32 -11.82 -6.03
N GLY A 16 -13.39 -12.75 -5.84
CA GLY A 16 -12.40 -13.14 -6.85
C GLY A 16 -12.87 -14.22 -7.82
N SER A 17 -14.10 -14.74 -7.66
CA SER A 17 -14.72 -15.73 -8.56
C SER A 17 -15.76 -15.07 -9.47
N ASP A 18 -15.61 -15.23 -10.79
CA ASP A 18 -16.58 -14.74 -11.77
C ASP A 18 -17.98 -15.36 -11.60
N ARG A 19 -18.05 -16.62 -11.14
CA ARG A 19 -19.32 -17.27 -10.86
C ARG A 19 -20.03 -16.60 -9.68
N VAL A 20 -19.29 -16.29 -8.62
CA VAL A 20 -19.83 -15.62 -7.43
C VAL A 20 -20.19 -14.17 -7.75
N LEU A 21 -19.37 -13.45 -8.51
CA LEU A 21 -19.70 -12.10 -9.01
C LEU A 21 -21.01 -12.11 -9.78
N LYS A 22 -21.20 -13.07 -10.69
CA LYS A 22 -22.45 -13.26 -11.42
C LYS A 22 -23.63 -13.59 -10.49
N PHE A 23 -23.42 -14.43 -9.47
CA PHE A 23 -24.44 -14.76 -8.47
C PHE A 23 -24.89 -13.53 -7.67
N LEU A 24 -23.96 -12.64 -7.33
CA LEU A 24 -24.25 -11.36 -6.67
C LEU A 24 -24.92 -10.33 -7.60
N GLY A 25 -25.09 -10.64 -8.89
CA GLY A 25 -25.58 -9.68 -9.87
C GLY A 25 -24.55 -8.59 -10.21
N LYS A 26 -23.27 -8.84 -9.95
CA LYS A 26 -22.18 -7.94 -10.35
C LYS A 26 -21.89 -8.16 -11.83
N HIS A 27 -21.94 -7.10 -12.62
CA HIS A 27 -21.62 -7.12 -14.04
C HIS A 27 -20.13 -6.85 -14.29
N THR A 28 -19.26 -7.38 -13.44
CA THR A 28 -17.80 -7.28 -13.57
C THR A 28 -17.16 -8.66 -13.48
N THR A 29 -15.97 -8.79 -14.05
CA THR A 29 -15.11 -9.99 -13.90
C THR A 29 -13.94 -9.70 -12.96
N ARG A 30 -13.32 -10.78 -12.48
CA ARG A 30 -12.04 -10.74 -11.75
C ARG A 30 -10.98 -9.98 -12.53
N GLU A 31 -10.89 -10.21 -13.83
CA GLU A 31 -9.92 -9.53 -14.70
C GLU A 31 -10.17 -8.02 -14.73
N GLN A 32 -11.43 -7.59 -14.93
CA GLN A 32 -11.78 -6.16 -14.89
C GLN A 32 -11.48 -5.52 -13.53
N ASN A 33 -11.73 -6.25 -12.44
CA ASN A 33 -11.38 -5.82 -11.09
C ASN A 33 -9.86 -5.61 -10.93
N LEU A 34 -9.04 -6.53 -11.45
CA LEU A 34 -7.57 -6.39 -11.43
C LEU A 34 -7.10 -5.22 -12.30
N THR A 35 -7.64 -5.07 -13.51
CA THR A 35 -7.35 -3.93 -14.39
C THR A 35 -7.73 -2.59 -13.73
N ALA A 36 -8.87 -2.52 -13.02
CA ALA A 36 -9.27 -1.33 -12.29
C ALA A 36 -8.25 -0.97 -11.19
N ALA A 37 -7.72 -1.98 -10.48
CA ALA A 37 -6.69 -1.77 -9.48
C ALA A 37 -5.37 -1.28 -10.11
N GLU A 38 -4.92 -1.89 -11.20
CA GLU A 38 -3.73 -1.47 -11.94
C GLU A 38 -3.82 -0.01 -12.42
N ILE A 39 -4.99 0.40 -12.91
CA ILE A 39 -5.24 1.79 -13.31
C ILE A 39 -5.12 2.73 -12.10
N CYS A 40 -5.73 2.37 -10.96
CA CYS A 40 -5.63 3.18 -9.75
C CYS A 40 -4.17 3.38 -9.32
N HIS A 41 -3.40 2.29 -9.29
CA HIS A 41 -1.97 2.32 -8.94
C HIS A 41 -1.16 3.18 -9.91
N ARG A 42 -1.37 3.02 -11.22
CA ARG A 42 -0.70 3.82 -12.27
C ARG A 42 -0.89 5.33 -12.09
N TYR A 43 -2.04 5.75 -11.55
CA TYR A 43 -2.37 7.16 -11.37
C TYR A 43 -2.24 7.65 -9.91
N GLY A 44 -1.66 6.84 -9.02
CA GLY A 44 -1.45 7.21 -7.62
C GLY A 44 -2.74 7.35 -6.81
N ILE A 45 -3.81 6.65 -7.19
CA ILE A 45 -5.11 6.68 -6.50
C ILE A 45 -5.18 5.51 -5.52
N ASN A 46 -5.43 5.80 -4.24
CA ASN A 46 -5.61 4.77 -3.23
C ASN A 46 -6.83 3.90 -3.49
N ILE A 47 -6.74 2.62 -3.15
CA ILE A 47 -7.86 1.69 -3.25
C ILE A 47 -8.39 1.37 -1.85
N ILE A 48 -9.66 1.68 -1.60
CA ILE A 48 -10.44 1.14 -0.49
C ILE A 48 -11.23 -0.04 -1.06
N ALA A 49 -10.76 -1.26 -0.80
CA ALA A 49 -11.36 -2.47 -1.36
C ALA A 49 -12.50 -2.97 -0.49
N ASN A 50 -13.70 -3.00 -1.05
CA ASN A 50 -14.84 -3.68 -0.46
C ASN A 50 -14.95 -5.07 -1.09
N TYR A 51 -14.93 -6.08 -0.23
CA TYR A 51 -15.08 -7.48 -0.61
C TYR A 51 -15.76 -8.25 0.51
N MET A 52 -16.19 -9.47 0.25
CA MET A 52 -16.90 -10.25 1.25
C MET A 52 -16.64 -11.75 1.13
N PHE A 53 -16.95 -12.45 2.20
CA PHE A 53 -16.86 -13.90 2.32
C PHE A 53 -18.16 -14.48 2.88
N GLY A 54 -18.38 -15.77 2.68
CA GLY A 54 -19.54 -16.49 3.19
C GLY A 54 -20.79 -16.24 2.35
N ILE A 55 -20.61 -15.94 1.07
CA ILE A 55 -21.71 -15.71 0.14
C ILE A 55 -22.45 -17.05 -0.06
N PRO A 56 -23.80 -17.08 -0.16
CA PRO A 56 -24.51 -18.32 -0.41
C PRO A 56 -23.97 -19.01 -1.67
N THR A 57 -23.73 -20.32 -1.59
CA THR A 57 -23.12 -21.14 -2.64
C THR A 57 -21.63 -20.94 -2.90
N GLU A 58 -20.95 -20.02 -2.22
CA GLU A 58 -19.49 -19.84 -2.34
C GLU A 58 -18.77 -21.10 -1.87
N THR A 59 -17.87 -21.60 -2.72
CA THR A 59 -17.01 -22.75 -2.40
C THR A 59 -15.72 -22.27 -1.73
N GLU A 60 -15.01 -23.19 -1.07
CA GLU A 60 -13.70 -22.89 -0.49
C GLU A 60 -12.72 -22.37 -1.54
N GLU A 61 -12.67 -23.01 -2.71
CA GLU A 61 -11.79 -22.63 -3.81
C GLU A 61 -12.06 -21.19 -4.27
N GLU A 62 -13.32 -20.77 -4.28
CA GLU A 62 -13.72 -19.42 -4.68
C GLU A 62 -13.41 -18.38 -3.59
N ALA A 63 -13.54 -18.73 -2.32
CA ALA A 63 -13.04 -17.90 -1.24
C ALA A 63 -11.52 -17.68 -1.39
N TRP A 64 -10.75 -18.73 -1.71
CA TRP A 64 -9.32 -18.60 -1.98
C TRP A 64 -9.01 -17.81 -3.26
N GLN A 65 -9.88 -17.82 -4.26
CA GLN A 65 -9.75 -16.90 -5.40
C GLN A 65 -9.91 -15.44 -4.95
N THR A 66 -10.86 -15.13 -4.06
CA THR A 66 -11.01 -13.79 -3.46
C THR A 66 -9.75 -13.40 -2.69
N VAL A 67 -9.19 -14.30 -1.89
CA VAL A 67 -7.89 -14.10 -1.20
C VAL A 67 -6.80 -13.73 -2.21
N SER A 68 -6.59 -14.57 -3.23
CA SER A 68 -5.58 -14.34 -4.26
C SER A 68 -5.80 -13.00 -4.99
N MET A 69 -7.04 -12.61 -5.26
CA MET A 69 -7.35 -11.32 -5.90
C MET A 69 -6.96 -10.15 -5.00
N MET A 70 -7.33 -10.19 -3.71
CA MET A 70 -6.99 -9.13 -2.76
C MET A 70 -5.47 -8.97 -2.59
N GLN A 71 -4.73 -10.09 -2.61
CA GLN A 71 -3.28 -10.10 -2.55
C GLN A 71 -2.62 -9.46 -3.80
N GLN A 72 -3.27 -9.55 -4.96
CA GLN A 72 -2.84 -8.89 -6.20
C GLN A 72 -3.23 -7.40 -6.23
N ILE A 73 -4.45 -7.06 -5.79
CA ILE A 73 -4.96 -5.68 -5.75
C ILE A 73 -4.15 -4.81 -4.80
N ARG A 74 -3.69 -5.36 -3.66
CA ARG A 74 -2.91 -4.62 -2.64
C ARG A 74 -3.57 -3.29 -2.24
N PRO A 75 -4.83 -3.31 -1.76
CA PRO A 75 -5.54 -2.08 -1.43
C PRO A 75 -4.92 -1.35 -0.24
N TYR A 76 -5.13 -0.03 -0.21
CA TYR A 76 -4.77 0.85 0.91
C TYR A 76 -5.60 0.52 2.16
N VAL A 77 -6.90 0.24 1.98
CA VAL A 77 -7.80 -0.21 3.04
C VAL A 77 -8.54 -1.46 2.61
N TYR A 78 -8.57 -2.47 3.47
CA TYR A 78 -9.36 -3.68 3.30
C TYR A 78 -10.66 -3.53 4.10
N LEU A 79 -11.79 -3.43 3.40
CA LEU A 79 -13.13 -3.46 4.00
C LEU A 79 -13.79 -4.79 3.65
N CYS A 80 -13.44 -5.83 4.41
CA CYS A 80 -14.11 -7.11 4.29
C CYS A 80 -15.37 -7.17 5.14
N SER A 81 -16.42 -7.77 4.59
CA SER A 81 -17.62 -8.16 5.34
C SER A 81 -17.85 -9.66 5.26
N PHE A 82 -18.65 -10.21 6.19
CA PHE A 82 -19.33 -11.48 5.92
C PHE A 82 -20.70 -11.18 5.32
N PHE A 83 -21.07 -11.95 4.29
CA PHE A 83 -22.35 -11.78 3.63
C PHE A 83 -23.47 -11.83 4.68
N THR A 84 -24.28 -10.79 4.69
CA THR A 84 -25.37 -10.63 5.64
C THR A 84 -26.68 -10.52 4.83
N PRO A 85 -27.63 -11.47 5.01
CA PRO A 85 -28.86 -11.46 4.24
C PRO A 85 -29.74 -10.30 4.71
N THR A 86 -29.74 -9.17 3.99
CA THR A 86 -30.55 -8.01 4.38
C THR A 86 -32.02 -8.22 3.96
N PRO A 87 -32.99 -8.17 4.89
CA PRO A 87 -34.42 -8.26 4.58
C PRO A 87 -34.85 -7.31 3.46
N GLY A 88 -35.71 -7.79 2.56
CA GLY A 88 -36.16 -7.06 1.38
C GLY A 88 -35.23 -7.16 0.17
N THR A 89 -34.04 -7.77 0.29
CA THR A 89 -33.15 -8.03 -0.86
C THR A 89 -33.43 -9.38 -1.51
N GLY A 90 -33.09 -9.51 -2.80
CA GLY A 90 -33.22 -10.79 -3.52
C GLY A 90 -32.40 -11.93 -2.91
N LEU A 91 -31.23 -11.61 -2.33
CA LEU A 91 -30.39 -12.59 -1.64
C LEU A 91 -30.98 -13.02 -0.29
N TYR A 92 -31.72 -12.16 0.41
CA TYR A 92 -32.51 -12.58 1.58
C TYR A 92 -33.58 -13.60 1.19
N THR A 93 -34.39 -13.30 0.15
CA THR A 93 -35.41 -14.25 -0.33
C THR A 93 -34.78 -15.55 -0.84
N TYR A 94 -33.58 -15.50 -1.42
CA TYR A 94 -32.82 -16.69 -1.77
C TYR A 94 -32.50 -17.53 -0.51
N CYS A 95 -31.94 -16.91 0.53
CA CYS A 95 -31.62 -17.58 1.78
C CYS A 95 -32.86 -18.15 2.47
N GLU A 96 -33.98 -17.42 2.48
CA GLU A 96 -35.25 -17.87 3.02
C GLU A 96 -35.73 -19.15 2.33
N ARG A 97 -35.83 -19.13 0.99
CA ARG A 97 -36.27 -20.31 0.20
C ARG A 97 -35.35 -21.51 0.34
N LYS A 98 -34.07 -21.29 0.62
CA LYS A 98 -33.06 -22.34 0.82
C LYS A 98 -32.90 -22.74 2.29
N GLY A 99 -33.69 -22.17 3.20
CA GLY A 99 -33.62 -22.47 4.63
C GLY A 99 -32.31 -22.04 5.31
N LEU A 100 -31.57 -21.10 4.71
CA LEU A 100 -30.25 -20.65 5.17
C LEU A 100 -30.30 -19.57 6.25
N LEU A 101 -31.45 -18.97 6.51
CA LEU A 101 -31.59 -17.91 7.52
C LEU A 101 -31.34 -18.44 8.94
N ILE A 102 -30.65 -17.64 9.72
CA ILE A 102 -30.48 -17.81 11.17
C ILE A 102 -31.39 -16.78 11.84
N ASP A 103 -32.26 -17.24 12.73
CA ASP A 103 -33.15 -16.36 13.49
C ASP A 103 -32.32 -15.47 14.43
N ARG A 104 -32.49 -14.15 14.31
CA ARG A 104 -31.74 -13.16 15.08
C ARG A 104 -32.50 -11.82 15.11
N PRO A 105 -32.38 -11.06 16.20
CA PRO A 105 -32.97 -9.74 16.30
C PRO A 105 -32.32 -8.77 15.31
N TRP A 106 -33.06 -7.72 14.94
CA TRP A 106 -32.65 -6.77 13.90
C TRP A 106 -31.32 -6.08 14.22
N GLU A 107 -31.09 -5.81 15.50
CA GLU A 107 -29.93 -5.13 16.05
C GLU A 107 -28.63 -5.93 15.84
N GLU A 108 -28.73 -7.23 15.61
CA GLU A 108 -27.59 -8.13 15.37
C GLU A 108 -27.24 -8.27 13.88
N TYR A 109 -27.98 -7.63 12.98
CA TYR A 109 -27.62 -7.54 11.57
C TYR A 109 -26.45 -6.58 11.37
N SER A 110 -25.25 -7.14 11.51
CA SER A 110 -23.98 -6.45 11.33
C SER A 110 -23.27 -6.94 10.06
N ARG A 111 -22.67 -6.00 9.32
CA ARG A 111 -21.77 -6.29 8.18
C ARG A 111 -20.37 -6.75 8.63
N TYR A 112 -20.05 -6.63 9.92
CA TYR A 112 -18.74 -7.03 10.42
C TYR A 112 -18.55 -8.55 10.28
N PRO A 113 -17.32 -8.99 9.96
CA PRO A 113 -16.98 -10.41 9.83
C PRO A 113 -16.70 -11.05 11.20
N ASP A 114 -17.58 -10.82 12.17
CA ASP A 114 -17.42 -11.17 13.58
C ASP A 114 -18.34 -12.29 14.07
N SER A 115 -19.37 -12.62 13.29
CA SER A 115 -20.36 -13.64 13.63
C SER A 115 -20.85 -14.41 12.42
N GLU A 116 -21.40 -15.59 12.68
CA GLU A 116 -22.12 -16.38 11.68
C GLU A 116 -23.34 -15.59 11.19
N LYS A 117 -23.69 -15.68 9.91
CA LYS A 117 -24.74 -14.88 9.26
C LYS A 117 -25.80 -15.73 8.55
N ILE A 118 -25.42 -16.89 8.02
CA ILE A 118 -26.29 -17.88 7.37
C ILE A 118 -25.85 -19.30 7.72
N LYS A 119 -26.76 -20.26 7.62
CA LYS A 119 -26.46 -21.69 7.82
C LYS A 119 -25.63 -22.23 6.65
N GLY A 120 -24.82 -23.25 6.93
CA GLY A 120 -24.09 -23.99 5.90
C GLY A 120 -22.82 -23.31 5.37
N VAL A 121 -22.35 -22.24 6.02
CA VAL A 121 -21.05 -21.62 5.75
C VAL A 121 -20.06 -22.04 6.84
N ASP A 122 -18.86 -22.44 6.42
CA ASP A 122 -17.73 -22.67 7.33
C ASP A 122 -17.09 -21.32 7.71
N TYR A 123 -17.52 -20.74 8.83
CA TYR A 123 -17.03 -19.45 9.29
C TYR A 123 -15.59 -19.48 9.80
N GLU A 124 -15.06 -20.64 10.20
CA GLU A 124 -13.65 -20.77 10.57
C GLU A 124 -12.76 -20.74 9.33
N LEU A 125 -13.19 -21.35 8.22
CA LEU A 125 -12.58 -21.13 6.92
C LEU A 125 -12.68 -19.66 6.48
N MET A 126 -13.85 -19.01 6.62
CA MET A 126 -14.00 -17.60 6.21
C MET A 126 -13.11 -16.65 7.04
N LYS A 127 -12.94 -16.91 8.35
CA LYS A 127 -11.99 -16.17 9.20
C LYS A 127 -10.54 -16.38 8.76
N ARG A 128 -10.16 -17.62 8.39
CA ARG A 128 -8.84 -17.90 7.82
C ARG A 128 -8.66 -17.16 6.50
N ALA A 129 -9.59 -17.28 5.56
CA ALA A 129 -9.56 -16.57 4.28
C ALA A 129 -9.45 -15.05 4.48
N LEU A 130 -10.19 -14.47 5.42
CA LEU A 130 -10.07 -13.05 5.80
C LEU A 130 -8.67 -12.70 6.31
N ALA A 131 -8.10 -13.51 7.21
CA ALA A 131 -6.75 -13.27 7.69
C ALA A 131 -5.74 -13.32 6.52
N GLU A 132 -5.89 -14.28 5.61
CA GLU A 132 -5.01 -14.52 4.45
C GLU A 132 -5.15 -13.48 3.34
N SER A 133 -6.37 -12.98 3.07
CA SER A 133 -6.58 -11.88 2.11
C SER A 133 -5.89 -10.62 2.58
N GLN A 134 -5.84 -10.42 3.89
CA GLN A 134 -5.12 -9.36 4.54
C GLN A 134 -3.66 -9.71 4.78
N LYS A 135 -3.20 -10.96 4.58
CA LYS A 135 -1.81 -11.33 4.89
C LYS A 135 -0.80 -10.67 3.99
N VAL A 136 -1.13 -10.17 2.81
CA VAL A 136 -0.16 -9.31 2.10
C VAL A 136 0.20 -8.10 2.96
N ARG A 137 -0.72 -7.57 3.80
CA ARG A 137 -0.38 -6.64 4.89
C ARG A 137 0.79 -7.14 5.77
N ASN A 138 0.88 -8.46 6.00
CA ASN A 138 1.73 -9.20 6.96
C ASN A 138 2.84 -10.11 6.34
N VAL A 139 2.96 -10.27 5.01
CA VAL A 139 3.93 -11.15 4.32
C VAL A 139 4.92 -10.37 3.47
N LEU A 140 4.49 -9.21 2.96
CA LEU A 140 5.39 -8.10 2.55
C LEU A 140 6.31 -7.65 3.65
N GLU A 141 5.93 -8.12 4.81
CA GLU A 141 6.78 -8.14 5.88
C GLU A 141 7.92 -9.22 5.68
N ARG A 142 9.11 -9.02 5.08
CA ARG A 142 10.36 -9.76 5.50
C ARG A 142 11.71 -9.19 5.06
N ASP A 143 11.75 -7.91 4.73
CA ASP A 143 12.97 -7.25 4.26
C ASP A 143 13.50 -6.29 5.32
N ASP A 144 14.64 -6.61 5.92
CA ASP A 144 15.44 -5.66 6.70
C ASP A 144 16.26 -4.73 5.78
N ILE A 145 16.80 -3.66 6.34
CA ILE A 145 17.55 -2.64 5.59
C ILE A 145 18.77 -3.24 4.86
N GLY A 146 19.41 -4.27 5.42
CA GLY A 146 20.55 -4.96 4.81
C GLY A 146 20.15 -5.72 3.55
N THR A 147 19.05 -6.48 3.61
CA THR A 147 18.48 -7.19 2.44
C THR A 147 18.02 -6.20 1.36
N GLN A 148 17.52 -5.03 1.77
CA GLN A 148 17.15 -3.95 0.85
C GLN A 148 18.39 -3.32 0.20
N MET A 149 19.50 -3.21 0.92
CA MET A 149 20.79 -2.70 0.43
C MET A 149 21.48 -3.66 -0.51
N GLU A 150 21.47 -4.97 -0.25
CA GLU A 150 22.04 -5.98 -1.14
C GLU A 150 21.48 -5.89 -2.57
N ARG A 151 20.22 -5.45 -2.72
CA ARG A 151 19.57 -5.26 -4.03
C ARG A 151 20.15 -4.13 -4.86
N LEU A 152 20.89 -3.19 -4.27
CA LEU A 152 21.63 -2.20 -5.04
C LEU A 152 22.62 -2.89 -5.99
N GLY A 153 23.13 -4.07 -5.62
CA GLY A 153 23.92 -4.97 -6.49
C GLY A 153 25.27 -4.42 -6.97
N VAL A 154 25.45 -3.11 -6.88
CA VAL A 154 26.62 -2.30 -7.19
C VAL A 154 26.69 -1.18 -6.15
N THR A 155 27.88 -0.72 -5.81
CA THR A 155 28.06 0.43 -4.91
C THR A 155 27.52 1.69 -5.59
N PRO A 156 26.43 2.30 -5.08
CA PRO A 156 25.92 3.54 -5.66
C PRO A 156 26.92 4.67 -5.44
N LYS A 157 27.12 5.53 -6.44
CA LYS A 157 28.00 6.70 -6.33
C LYS A 157 27.28 7.86 -5.67
N ARG A 158 25.99 8.06 -5.98
CA ARG A 158 25.16 9.13 -5.42
C ARG A 158 23.72 8.68 -5.22
N ILE A 159 23.17 8.96 -4.05
CA ILE A 159 21.77 8.68 -3.74
C ILE A 159 21.07 9.89 -3.14
N LEU A 160 19.75 9.95 -3.32
CA LEU A 160 18.89 10.92 -2.66
C LEU A 160 18.05 10.22 -1.58
N LEU A 161 18.18 10.63 -0.33
CA LEU A 161 17.46 10.07 0.80
C LEU A 161 16.39 11.03 1.32
N LEU A 162 15.14 10.61 1.30
CA LEU A 162 13.99 11.43 1.68
C LEU A 162 13.47 11.03 3.06
N ARG A 163 13.33 12.01 3.95
CA ARG A 163 12.80 11.80 5.30
C ARG A 163 11.28 11.83 5.33
N SER A 164 10.66 10.67 5.58
CA SER A 164 9.23 10.58 5.94
C SER A 164 8.97 9.95 7.33
N VAL A 165 10.01 9.85 8.16
CA VAL A 165 9.98 9.33 9.54
C VAL A 165 10.52 10.36 10.55
N ARG A 166 10.50 9.99 11.85
CA ARG A 166 11.02 10.86 12.93
C ARG A 166 12.55 10.99 12.84
N ASN A 167 13.10 12.06 13.42
CA ASN A 167 14.52 12.41 13.32
C ASN A 167 15.46 11.31 13.81
N ASP A 168 15.11 10.67 14.94
CA ASP A 168 15.84 9.56 15.54
C ASP A 168 15.92 8.35 14.60
N GLN A 169 14.77 7.96 14.07
CA GLN A 169 14.67 6.82 13.15
C GLN A 169 15.42 7.09 11.85
N PHE A 170 15.24 8.29 11.31
CA PHE A 170 15.91 8.70 10.08
C PHE A 170 17.44 8.72 10.23
N GLN A 171 17.93 9.15 11.39
CA GLN A 171 19.35 9.11 11.70
C GLN A 171 19.87 7.67 11.81
N ASP A 172 19.08 6.75 12.37
CA ASP A 172 19.42 5.31 12.40
C ASP A 172 19.58 4.76 10.98
N ALA A 173 18.65 5.05 10.05
CA ALA A 173 18.80 4.57 8.67
C ALA A 173 19.98 5.21 7.92
N ILE A 174 20.30 6.48 8.18
CA ILE A 174 21.53 7.10 7.66
C ILE A 174 22.75 6.33 8.16
N ASN A 175 22.79 5.98 9.45
CA ASN A 175 23.90 5.25 10.05
C ASN A 175 24.02 3.84 9.46
N ASP A 176 22.90 3.12 9.36
CA ASP A 176 22.84 1.78 8.77
C ASP A 176 23.27 1.81 7.28
N PHE A 177 22.84 2.82 6.51
CA PHE A 177 23.31 3.02 5.14
C PHE A 177 24.80 3.29 5.05
N ARG A 178 25.32 4.16 5.91
CA ARG A 178 26.75 4.49 5.93
C ARG A 178 27.63 3.33 6.36
N ALA A 179 27.11 2.42 7.20
CA ALA A 179 27.84 1.21 7.58
C ALA A 179 28.10 0.29 6.37
N VAL A 180 27.20 0.29 5.39
CA VAL A 180 27.32 -0.53 4.16
C VAL A 180 28.01 0.25 3.03
N TYR A 181 27.70 1.54 2.89
CA TYR A 181 28.17 2.40 1.81
C TYR A 181 28.79 3.71 2.34
N PRO A 182 30.00 3.64 2.92
CA PRO A 182 30.64 4.81 3.54
C PRO A 182 30.95 5.92 2.53
N ASP A 183 31.33 5.57 1.30
CA ASP A 183 31.83 6.51 0.28
C ASP A 183 30.76 7.09 -0.63
N THR A 184 29.54 6.56 -0.61
CA THR A 184 28.44 7.05 -1.47
C THR A 184 28.10 8.51 -1.13
N GLN A 185 27.92 9.34 -2.15
CA GLN A 185 27.41 10.70 -1.98
C GLN A 185 25.94 10.65 -1.57
N LEU A 186 25.61 11.20 -0.41
CA LEU A 186 24.27 11.15 0.17
C LEU A 186 23.64 12.55 0.16
N ASP A 187 22.76 12.81 -0.78
CA ASP A 187 21.92 13.99 -0.71
C ASP A 187 20.68 13.66 0.13
N ILE A 188 20.22 14.60 0.93
CA ILE A 188 19.14 14.39 1.89
C ILE A 188 18.06 15.43 1.65
N LEU A 189 16.81 14.99 1.54
CA LEU A 189 15.66 15.85 1.41
C LEU A 189 14.73 15.69 2.61
N VAL A 190 14.51 16.79 3.32
CA VAL A 190 13.90 16.80 4.65
C VAL A 190 12.82 17.88 4.71
N PRO A 191 11.58 17.54 5.11
CA PRO A 191 10.62 18.56 5.51
C PRO A 191 11.12 19.24 6.79
N ASP A 192 11.25 20.56 6.74
CA ASP A 192 11.56 21.42 7.87
C ASP A 192 10.34 21.55 8.77
N ARG A 193 10.45 20.97 9.96
CA ARG A 193 9.47 21.17 11.00
C ARG A 193 9.99 22.32 11.86
N LYS A 194 9.35 23.49 11.80
CA LYS A 194 9.67 24.68 12.61
C LYS A 194 9.95 24.40 14.10
N ASN A 195 9.32 23.36 14.66
CA ASN A 195 9.45 22.97 16.08
C ASN A 195 10.38 21.76 16.32
N ASN A 196 10.97 21.16 15.27
CA ASN A 196 11.88 20.02 15.34
C ASN A 196 12.71 19.89 14.05
N PRO A 197 13.61 20.84 13.75
CA PRO A 197 14.46 20.77 12.56
C PRO A 197 15.35 19.53 12.62
N PHE A 198 15.65 18.94 11.46
CA PHE A 198 16.58 17.82 11.37
C PHE A 198 17.92 18.31 10.81
N THR A 199 18.99 18.05 11.55
CA THR A 199 20.36 18.25 11.08
C THR A 199 21.04 16.89 11.04
N PRO A 200 21.36 16.34 9.86
CA PRO A 200 22.03 15.04 9.77
C PRO A 200 23.41 15.13 10.43
N ALA A 201 23.74 14.15 11.28
CA ALA A 201 25.05 14.10 11.94
C ALA A 201 26.21 13.92 10.95
N THR A 202 25.95 13.24 9.82
CA THR A 202 26.95 12.89 8.80
C THR A 202 26.32 12.92 7.41
N THR A 203 26.72 13.88 6.59
CA THR A 203 26.45 13.86 5.15
C THR A 203 27.65 14.42 4.37
N ASN A 204 27.98 13.78 3.26
CA ASN A 204 28.95 14.25 2.27
C ASN A 204 28.26 14.82 1.01
N GLY A 205 26.93 15.01 1.06
CA GLY A 205 26.11 15.58 0.00
C GLY A 205 25.31 16.78 0.50
N GLU A 206 24.34 17.19 -0.32
CA GLU A 206 23.51 18.36 -0.07
C GLU A 206 22.33 18.02 0.85
N VAL A 207 21.92 18.97 1.70
CA VAL A 207 20.71 18.86 2.50
C VAL A 207 19.70 19.88 2.01
N PHE A 208 18.59 19.38 1.49
CA PHE A 208 17.47 20.17 1.01
C PHE A 208 16.38 20.20 2.09
N THR A 209 16.00 21.40 2.52
CA THR A 209 14.95 21.62 3.52
C THR A 209 13.70 22.21 2.87
N VAL A 210 12.54 21.65 3.18
CA VAL A 210 11.25 22.10 2.64
C VAL A 210 10.41 22.70 3.75
N GLU A 211 9.93 23.94 3.61
CA GLU A 211 9.14 24.63 4.65
C GLU A 211 7.69 24.11 4.76
N ASP A 212 7.53 22.81 4.98
CA ASP A 212 6.22 22.16 5.11
C ASP A 212 6.27 21.05 6.16
N LYS A 213 5.14 20.81 6.82
CA LYS A 213 5.00 19.79 7.87
C LYS A 213 5.15 18.38 7.29
N PHE A 214 4.73 18.22 6.04
CA PHE A 214 4.79 16.99 5.26
C PHE A 214 5.44 17.27 3.91
N PHE A 215 6.11 16.28 3.34
CA PHE A 215 6.77 16.50 2.06
C PHE A 215 5.78 16.34 0.89
N HIS A 216 5.71 17.39 0.07
CA HIS A 216 5.11 17.38 -1.26
C HIS A 216 6.15 17.93 -2.24
N VAL A 217 6.22 17.37 -3.46
CA VAL A 217 7.22 17.84 -4.44
C VAL A 217 7.00 19.31 -4.80
N ASN A 218 5.75 19.77 -4.75
CA ASN A 218 5.36 21.15 -5.05
C ASN A 218 5.81 22.15 -3.97
N SER A 219 6.26 21.66 -2.82
CA SER A 219 6.78 22.49 -1.75
C SER A 219 8.26 22.87 -1.95
N LEU A 220 8.92 22.30 -2.96
CA LEU A 220 10.27 22.70 -3.37
C LEU A 220 10.27 24.05 -4.08
N THR A 221 11.27 24.88 -3.78
CA THR A 221 11.51 26.08 -4.59
C THR A 221 12.02 25.67 -5.98
N THR A 222 11.84 26.53 -6.98
CA THR A 222 12.38 26.30 -8.34
C THR A 222 13.88 26.00 -8.30
N GLU A 223 14.64 26.71 -7.48
CA GLU A 223 16.08 26.50 -7.32
C GLU A 223 16.41 25.11 -6.74
N GLN A 224 15.69 24.68 -5.69
CA GLN A 224 15.89 23.35 -5.11
C GLN A 224 15.54 22.25 -6.11
N TYR A 225 14.46 22.43 -6.85
CA TYR A 225 14.01 21.49 -7.85
C TYR A 225 15.01 21.36 -9.01
N ASP A 226 15.52 22.49 -9.51
CA ASP A 226 16.51 22.51 -10.59
C ASP A 226 17.84 21.89 -10.13
N ARG A 227 18.29 22.16 -8.90
CA ARG A 227 19.51 21.54 -8.33
C ARG A 227 19.36 20.04 -8.17
N LEU A 228 18.22 19.56 -7.66
CA LEU A 228 17.94 18.14 -7.58
C LEU A 228 18.00 17.48 -8.96
N ARG A 229 17.50 18.15 -10.01
CA ARG A 229 17.51 17.63 -11.39
C ARG A 229 18.84 17.75 -12.13
N GLN A 230 19.75 18.61 -11.70
CA GLN A 230 21.11 18.69 -12.25
C GLN A 230 21.96 17.48 -11.85
N ASN A 231 21.66 16.88 -10.69
CA ASN A 231 22.34 15.67 -10.24
C ASN A 231 21.72 14.43 -10.89
N THR A 232 22.54 13.42 -11.15
CA THR A 232 22.10 12.07 -11.49
C THR A 232 22.23 11.20 -10.24
N TYR A 233 21.16 10.50 -9.88
CA TYR A 233 21.14 9.61 -8.72
C TYR A 233 21.12 8.17 -9.19
N ASP A 234 22.00 7.34 -8.62
CA ASP A 234 21.96 5.89 -8.82
C ASP A 234 20.76 5.27 -8.10
N ALA A 235 20.38 5.86 -6.95
CA ALA A 235 19.16 5.51 -6.25
C ALA A 235 18.48 6.71 -5.59
N VAL A 236 17.14 6.73 -5.65
CA VAL A 236 16.33 7.54 -4.73
C VAL A 236 15.75 6.61 -3.70
N ILE A 237 15.82 7.02 -2.44
CA ILE A 237 15.48 6.24 -1.27
C ILE A 237 14.53 7.07 -0.42
N VAL A 238 13.37 6.53 -0.08
CA VAL A 238 12.43 7.19 0.83
C VAL A 238 12.28 6.38 2.09
N THR A 239 12.48 7.00 3.25
CA THR A 239 12.27 6.36 4.55
C THR A 239 10.82 6.57 4.97
N CYS A 240 10.02 5.50 4.99
CA CYS A 240 8.58 5.61 5.23
C CYS A 240 8.13 4.85 6.48
N ARG A 241 6.95 5.25 7.01
CA ARG A 241 6.20 4.48 8.02
C ARG A 241 4.87 4.06 7.39
N LYS A 242 4.71 2.75 7.14
CA LYS A 242 3.53 2.17 6.44
C LYS A 242 2.16 2.57 7.04
N THR A 243 2.11 2.94 8.32
CA THR A 243 0.89 3.35 9.04
C THR A 243 0.58 4.85 8.97
N TYR A 244 1.49 5.68 8.44
CA TYR A 244 1.33 7.14 8.42
C TYR A 244 1.73 7.73 7.07
N HIS A 245 0.93 7.47 6.04
CA HIS A 245 0.91 8.31 4.83
C HIS A 245 0.05 9.58 5.02
N ALA A 246 -0.54 9.78 6.19
CA ALA A 246 -1.36 10.95 6.49
C ALA A 246 -0.51 12.23 6.41
N GLY A 247 -0.52 12.86 5.24
CA GLY A 247 0.09 14.15 4.96
C GLY A 247 1.19 14.15 3.90
N TYR A 248 1.89 13.04 3.62
CA TYR A 248 2.93 13.00 2.58
C TYR A 248 2.32 12.66 1.20
N GLU A 249 2.85 13.22 0.11
CA GLU A 249 2.66 12.62 -1.22
C GLU A 249 3.23 11.18 -1.22
N PHE A 250 2.75 10.30 -2.11
CA PHE A 250 3.30 8.94 -2.23
C PHE A 250 4.82 9.01 -2.45
N PRO A 251 5.63 8.35 -1.60
CA PRO A 251 7.08 8.23 -1.78
C PRO A 251 7.50 7.92 -3.21
N GLU A 252 6.75 7.05 -3.87
CA GLU A 252 6.95 6.62 -5.25
C GLU A 252 6.73 7.76 -6.23
N MET A 253 5.63 8.51 -6.07
CA MET A 253 5.33 9.67 -6.92
C MET A 253 6.31 10.82 -6.70
N ILE A 254 6.75 11.01 -5.46
CA ILE A 254 7.79 12.00 -5.13
C ILE A 254 9.08 11.64 -5.86
N ALA A 255 9.54 10.40 -5.71
CA ALA A 255 10.73 9.90 -6.39
C ALA A 255 10.58 10.06 -7.92
N ASP A 256 9.45 9.63 -8.49
CA ASP A 256 9.19 9.76 -9.92
C ASP A 256 9.24 11.23 -10.39
N ARG A 257 8.63 12.16 -9.66
CA ARG A 257 8.64 13.57 -10.10
C ARG A 257 10.04 14.19 -9.98
N LEU A 258 10.81 13.80 -8.98
CA LEU A 258 12.16 14.31 -8.75
C LEU A 258 13.17 13.78 -9.78
N VAL A 259 13.14 12.48 -10.07
CA VAL A 259 14.22 11.81 -10.83
C VAL A 259 13.76 11.07 -12.09
N SER A 260 12.51 11.24 -12.53
CA SER A 260 12.04 10.69 -13.82
C SER A 260 12.96 11.13 -14.97
N GLY A 261 13.37 10.17 -15.78
CA GLY A 261 14.24 10.38 -16.94
C GLY A 261 15.75 10.39 -16.66
N GLN A 262 16.18 10.14 -15.42
CA GLN A 262 17.61 10.16 -15.05
C GLN A 262 18.31 8.78 -15.07
N GLY A 263 17.61 7.69 -15.40
CA GLY A 263 18.20 6.35 -15.61
C GLY A 263 18.74 5.63 -14.36
N GLY A 264 18.45 6.16 -13.15
CA GLY A 264 18.82 5.56 -11.87
C GLY A 264 17.83 4.49 -11.39
N GLN A 265 18.30 3.55 -10.57
CA GLN A 265 17.42 2.61 -9.88
C GLN A 265 16.54 3.36 -8.86
N ARG A 266 15.36 2.85 -8.56
CA ARG A 266 14.46 3.46 -7.58
C ARG A 266 14.30 2.50 -6.42
N MET A 267 14.46 2.98 -5.19
CA MET A 267 14.39 2.14 -4.00
C MET A 267 13.59 2.80 -2.88
N TYR A 268 13.00 1.99 -2.02
CA TYR A 268 12.15 2.48 -0.95
C TYR A 268 12.56 1.75 0.34
N PHE A 269 12.81 2.50 1.42
CA PHE A 269 13.20 1.95 2.71
C PHE A 269 12.07 2.14 3.72
N ASN A 270 11.72 1.08 4.43
CA ASN A 270 10.69 1.13 5.48
C ASN A 270 11.36 0.93 6.84
N GLU A 271 11.38 1.98 7.66
CA GLU A 271 12.03 1.94 8.97
C GLU A 271 11.04 1.55 10.07
N TYR A 272 11.17 0.32 10.60
CA TYR A 272 10.51 -0.06 11.85
C TYR A 272 11.28 -1.12 12.64
N ARG A 273 12.19 -0.69 13.51
CA ARG A 273 13.10 -1.55 14.32
C ARG A 273 12.44 -2.58 15.26
N GLU A 274 11.12 -2.78 15.25
CA GLU A 274 10.43 -3.75 16.12
C GLU A 274 9.40 -4.67 15.43
N LEU A 275 9.29 -4.68 14.10
CA LEU A 275 8.52 -5.67 13.29
C LEU A 275 8.79 -5.33 11.81
N THR A 276 10.07 -5.24 11.46
CA THR A 276 10.59 -4.49 10.29
C THR A 276 10.41 -5.23 9.01
N ARG A 277 9.42 -4.82 8.22
CA ARG A 277 9.20 -5.56 7.03
C ARG A 277 8.47 -4.74 5.92
N GLY A 278 9.22 -4.22 4.93
CA GLY A 278 8.75 -3.32 3.85
C GLY A 278 9.34 -3.61 2.46
N PHE A 279 8.81 -2.98 1.41
CA PHE A 279 9.12 -3.28 0.00
C PHE A 279 10.32 -2.52 -0.57
N VAL A 280 11.04 -3.14 -1.51
CA VAL A 280 11.82 -2.46 -2.56
C VAL A 280 11.11 -2.69 -3.89
N HIS A 281 10.83 -1.62 -4.63
CA HIS A 281 10.47 -1.70 -6.05
C HIS A 281 11.66 -1.23 -6.87
N ALA A 282 12.60 -2.13 -7.17
CA ALA A 282 13.60 -1.87 -8.20
C ALA A 282 12.86 -1.89 -9.55
N THR A 283 12.57 -0.72 -10.09
CA THR A 283 12.26 -0.61 -11.52
C THR A 283 13.59 -0.73 -12.24
N GLN A 284 13.87 -1.90 -12.82
CA GLN A 284 14.84 -1.96 -13.90
C GLN A 284 14.21 -1.21 -15.06
N ASP A 285 14.83 -0.10 -15.47
CA ASP A 285 14.58 0.45 -16.80
C ASP A 285 14.99 -0.65 -17.79
N VAL A 286 13.99 -1.30 -18.38
CA VAL A 286 14.19 -2.16 -19.53
C VAL A 286 14.51 -1.22 -20.69
N ALA A 287 15.75 -1.29 -21.16
CA ALA A 287 16.21 -0.62 -22.37
C ALA A 287 15.38 -1.02 -23.60
#